data_AF-A0A5J5G6B9-F1
#
_entry.id   AF-A0A5J5G6B9-F1
#
_cell.length_a   1.000
_cell.length_b   1.000
_cell.length_c   1.000
_cell.angle_alpha   90.00
_cell.angle_beta   90.00
_cell.angle_gamma   90.00
#
_symmetry.space_group_name_H-M   'P 1'
#
loop_
_entity.id
_entity.type
_entity.pdbx_description
1 polymer ?
#
loop_
_entity_poly.entity_id
_entity_poly.type
_entity_poly.pdbx_seq_one_letter_code
_entity_poly.pdbx_strand_id
1 'polypeptide(L)'
;MTIRRYNPDSRRAELLERIENDIPFIVARALSEDLGGSVDASQDITAQLLSPDSSAHASIITREAGIFCGKRWLDEVFIQLGGKVNVSWHVKDGDAISVNQCLCELDGPAQLLLTGERTALNFVQTLSGVATEVSRYVALLDGTHTQLLDTRKTLPGLRAALKYAVLCGGGGNHRLGLSDAFLIKENHIIASGSIKQAVEKAFWLRDDVPVEVEVESLDELRQALDAGADIIMLDNFSLEQILQAVAQTQGRAQLEVSGNVTLETLRNYAETGVDYISVGALTKHVQALDLSMRFR
;
A
#
# COMPACT_ATOMS: atom_id res chain seq x y z
N MET A 1 -9.09 22.57 20.74
CA MET A 1 -8.29 21.34 20.83
C MET A 1 -8.08 20.85 19.41
N THR A 2 -6.86 20.91 18.90
CA THR A 2 -6.48 20.24 17.65
C THR A 2 -6.72 18.75 17.87
N ILE A 3 -7.61 18.18 17.08
CA ILE A 3 -7.95 16.77 17.15
C ILE A 3 -6.76 16.01 16.55
N ARG A 4 -5.94 15.36 17.38
CA ARG A 4 -4.76 14.54 16.99
C ARG A 4 -5.16 13.21 16.33
N ARG A 5 -6.32 13.17 15.67
CA ARG A 5 -6.85 11.92 15.12
C ARG A 5 -6.22 11.61 13.79
N TYR A 6 -6.26 10.33 13.46
CA TYR A 6 -6.06 9.81 12.11
C TYR A 6 -6.82 10.70 11.10
N ASN A 7 -6.07 11.40 10.25
CA ASN A 7 -6.62 12.15 9.14
C ASN A 7 -6.23 11.43 7.84
N PRO A 8 -7.16 10.66 7.22
CA PRO A 8 -6.87 9.91 6.01
C PRO A 8 -6.43 10.82 4.85
N ASP A 9 -6.98 12.03 4.74
CA ASP A 9 -6.65 12.97 3.67
C ASP A 9 -5.23 13.53 3.81
N SER A 10 -4.84 13.90 5.03
CA SER A 10 -3.46 14.35 5.30
C SER A 10 -2.46 13.25 4.99
N ARG A 11 -2.77 12.01 5.39
CA ARG A 11 -1.88 10.87 5.14
C ARG A 11 -1.81 10.50 3.67
N ARG A 12 -2.92 10.63 2.95
CA ARG A 12 -2.97 10.48 1.49
C ARG A 12 -2.09 11.54 0.82
N ALA A 13 -2.19 12.80 1.24
CA ALA A 13 -1.37 13.88 0.69
C ALA A 13 0.13 13.63 0.92
N GLU A 14 0.54 13.28 2.14
CA GLU A 14 1.94 12.96 2.47
C GLU A 14 2.45 11.76 1.66
N LEU A 15 1.62 10.73 1.47
CA LEU A 15 1.99 9.60 0.62
C LEU A 15 2.18 10.02 -0.84
N LEU A 16 1.28 10.84 -1.39
CA LEU A 16 1.34 11.29 -2.77
C LEU A 16 2.62 12.13 -3.03
N GLU A 17 2.98 13.02 -2.11
CA GLU A 17 4.24 13.77 -2.17
C GLU A 17 5.46 12.83 -2.07
N ARG A 18 5.39 11.81 -1.22
CA ARG A 18 6.47 10.85 -1.05
C ARG A 18 6.70 10.00 -2.31
N ILE A 19 5.63 9.48 -2.92
CA ILE A 19 5.78 8.66 -4.14
C ILE A 19 6.34 9.48 -5.31
N GLU A 20 6.07 10.79 -5.38
CA GLU A 20 6.66 11.66 -6.41
C GLU A 20 8.18 11.64 -6.39
N ASN A 21 8.76 11.59 -5.19
CA ASN A 21 10.20 11.53 -5.00
C ASN A 21 10.75 10.09 -5.09
N ASP A 22 9.97 9.10 -4.61
CA ASP A 22 10.40 7.70 -4.56
C ASP A 22 10.37 7.02 -5.95
N ILE A 23 9.42 7.40 -6.83
CA ILE A 23 9.21 6.75 -8.15
C ILE A 23 10.49 6.79 -9.02
N PRO A 24 11.11 7.95 -9.31
CA PRO A 24 12.30 8.00 -10.15
C PRO A 24 13.45 7.17 -9.58
N PHE A 25 13.65 7.19 -8.26
CA PHE A 25 14.72 6.45 -7.61
C PHE A 25 14.53 4.93 -7.70
N ILE A 26 13.31 4.45 -7.44
CA ILE A 26 13.01 3.02 -7.49
C ILE A 26 13.08 2.50 -8.93
N VAL A 27 12.55 3.27 -9.89
CA VAL A 27 12.60 2.91 -11.32
C VAL A 27 14.04 2.91 -11.84
N ALA A 28 14.85 3.89 -11.47
CA ALA A 28 16.26 3.93 -11.85
C ALA A 28 17.02 2.71 -11.34
N ARG A 29 16.73 2.28 -10.11
CA ARG A 29 17.32 1.05 -9.54
C ARG A 29 16.90 -0.20 -10.32
N ALA A 30 15.61 -0.32 -10.64
CA ALA A 30 15.06 -1.45 -11.38
C ALA A 30 15.58 -1.52 -12.84
N LEU A 31 15.78 -0.38 -13.49
CA LEU A 31 16.45 -0.33 -14.79
C LEU A 31 17.94 -0.65 -14.67
N SER A 32 18.60 -0.07 -13.67
CA SER A 32 20.02 -0.27 -13.45
C SER A 32 20.37 -1.73 -13.15
N GLU A 33 19.53 -2.49 -12.43
CA GLU A 33 19.81 -3.91 -12.19
C GLU A 33 19.65 -4.77 -13.46
N ASP A 34 18.71 -4.42 -14.34
CA ASP A 34 18.45 -5.14 -15.59
C ASP A 34 19.48 -4.79 -16.69
N LEU A 35 20.03 -3.57 -16.63
CA LEU A 35 20.99 -3.03 -17.59
C LEU A 35 22.45 -3.06 -17.09
N GLY A 36 22.76 -3.94 -16.14
CA GLY A 36 24.15 -4.22 -15.76
C GLY A 36 24.85 -3.16 -14.91
N GLY A 37 24.10 -2.38 -14.13
CA GLY A 37 24.62 -1.43 -13.13
C GLY A 37 24.52 0.05 -13.51
N SER A 38 23.93 0.38 -14.64
CA SER A 38 23.65 1.76 -15.05
C SER A 38 22.36 1.84 -15.88
N VAL A 39 21.72 3.01 -15.94
CA VAL A 39 20.56 3.22 -16.80
C VAL A 39 21.04 3.63 -18.19
N ASP A 40 21.45 2.64 -18.98
CA ASP A 40 21.90 2.79 -20.37
C ASP A 40 21.23 1.72 -21.24
N ALA A 41 20.26 2.15 -22.07
CA ALA A 41 19.48 1.26 -22.93
C ALA A 41 20.34 0.49 -23.95
N SER A 42 21.56 0.97 -24.26
CA SER A 42 22.46 0.27 -25.18
C SER A 42 23.04 -1.02 -24.60
N GLN A 43 22.90 -1.25 -23.28
CA GLN A 43 23.34 -2.47 -22.62
C GLN A 43 22.45 -3.69 -22.93
N ASP A 44 21.25 -3.48 -23.50
CA ASP A 44 20.43 -4.59 -23.99
C ASP A 44 20.98 -5.15 -25.30
N ILE A 45 21.83 -6.16 -25.17
CA ILE A 45 22.49 -6.83 -26.30
C ILE A 45 21.51 -7.51 -27.26
N THR A 46 20.30 -7.86 -26.81
CA THR A 46 19.31 -8.55 -27.68
C THR A 46 18.57 -7.52 -28.51
N ALA A 47 18.25 -6.36 -27.94
CA ALA A 47 17.65 -5.25 -28.69
C ALA A 47 18.55 -4.75 -29.83
N GLN A 48 19.87 -4.86 -29.71
CA GLN A 48 20.83 -4.47 -30.76
C GLN A 48 20.68 -5.25 -32.08
N LEU A 49 19.97 -6.39 -32.09
CA LEU A 49 19.64 -7.11 -33.31
C LEU A 49 18.69 -6.32 -34.24
N LEU A 50 17.98 -5.32 -33.70
CA LEU A 50 17.06 -4.47 -34.43
C LEU A 50 17.75 -3.23 -35.01
N SER A 51 17.25 -2.72 -36.13
CA SER A 51 17.72 -1.45 -36.70
C SER A 51 17.46 -0.28 -35.71
N PRO A 52 18.41 0.64 -35.50
CA PRO A 52 18.21 1.84 -34.69
C PRO A 52 17.04 2.73 -35.15
N ASP A 53 16.70 2.67 -36.44
CA ASP A 53 15.60 3.44 -37.04
C ASP A 53 14.26 2.70 -36.99
N SER A 54 14.22 1.49 -36.43
CA SER A 54 12.98 0.72 -36.33
C SER A 54 12.04 1.30 -35.28
N SER A 55 10.82 1.62 -35.69
CA SER A 55 9.71 1.96 -34.81
C SER A 55 8.79 0.76 -34.68
N ALA A 56 8.18 0.59 -33.51
CA ALA A 56 7.14 -0.40 -33.30
C ALA A 56 5.97 0.19 -32.52
N HIS A 57 4.86 -0.53 -32.59
CA HIS A 57 3.65 -0.27 -31.81
C HIS A 57 3.35 -1.53 -30.99
N ALA A 58 2.98 -1.33 -29.74
CA ALA A 58 2.63 -2.41 -28.83
C ALA A 58 1.43 -2.04 -27.95
N SER A 59 0.78 -3.05 -27.41
CA SER A 59 -0.29 -2.89 -26.43
C SER A 59 -0.04 -3.76 -25.22
N ILE A 60 -0.28 -3.23 -24.02
CA ILE A 60 -0.29 -4.02 -22.79
C ILE A 60 -1.73 -4.42 -22.50
N ILE A 61 -1.93 -5.72 -22.28
CA ILE A 61 -3.21 -6.31 -21.89
C ILE A 61 -3.09 -7.01 -20.55
N THR A 62 -4.21 -7.15 -19.84
CA THR A 62 -4.31 -8.08 -18.71
C THR A 62 -4.92 -9.41 -19.14
N ARG A 63 -4.52 -10.51 -18.50
CA ARG A 63 -5.06 -11.86 -18.72
C ARG A 63 -6.01 -12.31 -17.63
N GLU A 64 -6.26 -11.47 -16.63
CA GLU A 64 -7.19 -11.74 -15.54
C GLU A 64 -7.95 -10.45 -15.14
N ALA A 65 -8.96 -10.57 -14.29
CA ALA A 65 -9.69 -9.41 -13.78
C ALA A 65 -9.02 -8.89 -12.50
N GLY A 66 -9.13 -7.60 -12.22
CA GLY A 66 -8.54 -7.00 -11.02
C GLY A 66 -8.70 -5.49 -10.93
N ILE A 67 -7.81 -4.85 -10.19
CA ILE A 67 -7.69 -3.40 -10.07
C ILE A 67 -6.35 -2.95 -10.65
N PHE A 68 -6.40 -1.99 -11.56
CA PHE A 68 -5.20 -1.43 -12.18
C PHE A 68 -4.47 -0.48 -11.22
N CYS A 69 -3.15 -0.61 -11.14
CA CYS A 69 -2.27 0.31 -10.43
C CYS A 69 -0.84 0.25 -11.00
N GLY A 70 -0.21 1.40 -11.16
CA GLY A 70 1.21 1.52 -11.52
C GLY A 70 1.49 2.40 -12.72
N LYS A 71 0.52 3.20 -13.20
CA LYS A 71 0.69 4.09 -14.36
C LYS A 71 1.97 4.91 -14.30
N ARG A 72 2.20 5.62 -13.19
CA ARG A 72 3.35 6.50 -13.03
C ARG A 72 4.70 5.78 -13.08
N TRP A 73 4.76 4.53 -12.62
CA TRP A 73 5.98 3.73 -12.66
C TRP A 73 6.31 3.30 -14.09
N LEU A 74 5.30 2.89 -14.85
CA LEU A 74 5.47 2.55 -16.26
C LEU A 74 5.89 3.77 -17.10
N ASP A 75 5.24 4.92 -16.88
CA ASP A 75 5.60 6.16 -17.57
C ASP A 75 7.06 6.54 -17.25
N GLU A 76 7.46 6.46 -15.98
CA GLU A 76 8.82 6.77 -15.54
C GLU A 76 9.89 5.85 -16.17
N VAL A 77 9.59 4.56 -16.37
CA VAL A 77 10.52 3.63 -17.05
C VAL A 77 10.91 4.16 -18.43
N PHE A 78 9.93 4.56 -19.23
CA PHE A 78 10.18 5.05 -20.58
C PHE A 78 10.73 6.48 -20.61
N ILE A 79 10.44 7.30 -19.59
CA ILE A 79 11.10 8.60 -19.39
C ILE A 79 12.61 8.39 -19.20
N GLN A 80 13.01 7.50 -18.29
CA GLN A 80 14.41 7.25 -17.98
C GLN A 80 15.17 6.55 -19.11
N LEU A 81 14.48 5.77 -19.95
CA LEU A 81 15.03 5.18 -21.18
C LEU A 81 15.14 6.19 -22.35
N GLY A 82 14.96 7.48 -22.09
CA GLY A 82 15.22 8.56 -23.04
C GLY A 82 13.97 9.27 -23.59
N GLY A 83 12.77 8.94 -23.09
CA GLY A 83 11.55 9.72 -23.34
C GLY A 83 11.05 9.72 -24.79
N LYS A 84 11.43 8.71 -25.59
CA LYS A 84 11.04 8.58 -27.00
C LYS A 84 9.85 7.64 -27.23
N VAL A 85 9.31 7.05 -26.18
CA VAL A 85 8.11 6.20 -26.24
C VAL A 85 6.92 7.00 -25.76
N ASN A 86 5.87 7.06 -26.58
CA ASN A 86 4.59 7.65 -26.23
C ASN A 86 3.67 6.56 -25.67
N VAL A 87 3.04 6.81 -24.52
CA VAL A 87 2.13 5.88 -23.85
C VAL A 87 0.70 6.44 -23.85
N SER A 88 -0.21 5.74 -24.51
CA SER A 88 -1.63 6.07 -24.61
C SER A 88 -2.45 5.19 -23.66
N TRP A 89 -2.86 5.75 -22.52
CA TRP A 89 -3.57 5.01 -21.47
C TRP A 89 -5.08 4.91 -21.72
N HIS A 90 -5.66 3.74 -21.44
CA HIS A 90 -7.10 3.48 -21.46
C HIS A 90 -7.71 3.27 -20.07
N VAL A 91 -6.86 3.20 -19.04
CA VAL A 91 -7.22 3.02 -17.63
C VAL A 91 -6.47 4.03 -16.76
N LYS A 92 -6.98 4.24 -15.54
CA LYS A 92 -6.36 5.04 -14.48
C LYS A 92 -6.09 4.16 -13.27
N ASP A 93 -5.11 4.53 -12.46
CA ASP A 93 -4.85 3.87 -11.18
C ASP A 93 -6.12 3.87 -10.31
N GLY A 94 -6.56 2.69 -9.88
CA GLY A 94 -7.82 2.44 -9.16
C GLY A 94 -8.99 1.93 -10.02
N ASP A 95 -8.88 1.92 -11.34
CA ASP A 95 -9.93 1.38 -12.21
C ASP A 95 -10.01 -0.15 -12.10
N ALA A 96 -11.25 -0.67 -12.10
CA ALA A 96 -11.49 -2.10 -12.27
C ALA A 96 -11.22 -2.51 -13.73
N ILE A 97 -10.51 -3.63 -13.91
CA ILE A 97 -10.10 -4.17 -15.21
C ILE A 97 -10.60 -5.58 -15.43
N SER A 98 -10.88 -5.90 -16.69
CA SER A 98 -11.45 -7.18 -17.13
C SER A 98 -10.43 -8.00 -17.93
N VAL A 99 -10.64 -9.32 -17.95
CA VAL A 99 -9.83 -10.26 -18.73
C VAL A 99 -9.67 -9.82 -20.19
N ASN A 100 -8.45 -9.85 -20.72
CA ASN A 100 -8.08 -9.43 -22.08
C ASN A 100 -8.28 -7.93 -22.39
N GLN A 101 -8.58 -7.09 -21.40
CA GLN A 101 -8.68 -5.64 -21.60
C GLN A 101 -7.31 -5.05 -21.96
N CYS A 102 -7.29 -4.16 -22.95
CA CYS A 102 -6.14 -3.33 -23.26
C CYS A 102 -6.03 -2.18 -22.24
N LEU A 103 -4.88 -2.09 -21.58
CA LEU A 103 -4.60 -1.12 -20.53
C LEU A 103 -3.97 0.15 -21.11
N CYS A 104 -3.03 -0.01 -22.03
CA CYS A 104 -2.42 1.06 -22.78
C CYS A 104 -1.82 0.57 -24.10
N GLU A 105 -1.57 1.53 -24.98
CA GLU A 105 -0.81 1.38 -26.21
C GLU A 105 0.50 2.18 -26.11
N LEU A 106 1.57 1.65 -26.71
CA LEU A 106 2.91 2.23 -26.69
C LEU A 106 3.45 2.35 -28.12
N ASP A 107 3.97 3.52 -28.45
CA ASP A 107 4.53 3.84 -29.76
C ASP A 107 5.94 4.42 -29.59
N GLY A 108 6.93 3.89 -30.31
CA GLY A 108 8.28 4.42 -30.27
C GLY A 108 9.35 3.50 -30.84
N PRO A 109 10.64 3.79 -30.59
CA PRO A 109 11.74 2.94 -31.04
C PRO A 109 11.60 1.50 -30.53
N ALA A 110 11.67 0.52 -31.43
CA ALA A 110 11.42 -0.88 -31.10
C ALA A 110 12.40 -1.42 -30.03
N GLN A 111 13.66 -0.96 -30.08
CA GLN A 111 14.67 -1.28 -29.06
C GLN A 111 14.24 -0.84 -27.66
N LEU A 112 13.77 0.41 -27.51
CA LEU A 112 13.36 0.93 -26.20
C LEU A 112 12.09 0.25 -25.68
N LEU A 113 11.15 -0.09 -26.56
CA LEU A 113 9.95 -0.84 -26.19
C LEU A 113 10.31 -2.22 -25.61
N LEU A 114 11.23 -2.95 -26.24
CA LEU A 114 11.69 -4.25 -25.74
C LEU A 114 12.49 -4.14 -24.45
N THR A 115 13.44 -3.20 -24.39
CA THR A 115 14.27 -2.99 -23.19
C THR A 115 13.43 -2.56 -21.98
N GLY A 116 12.44 -1.69 -22.18
CA GLY A 116 11.57 -1.20 -21.10
C GLY A 116 10.46 -2.17 -20.68
N GLU A 117 10.11 -3.15 -21.53
CA GLU A 117 8.96 -4.05 -21.32
C GLU A 117 8.97 -4.69 -19.94
N ARG A 118 10.09 -5.34 -19.58
CA ARG A 118 10.12 -6.19 -18.38
C ARG A 118 10.01 -5.35 -17.11
N THR A 119 10.78 -4.28 -17.01
CA THR A 119 10.73 -3.37 -15.87
C THR A 119 9.35 -2.72 -15.73
N ALA A 120 8.77 -2.24 -16.84
CA ALA A 120 7.44 -1.64 -16.85
C ALA A 120 6.36 -2.62 -16.38
N LEU A 121 6.33 -3.84 -16.94
CA LEU A 121 5.38 -4.87 -16.52
C LEU A 121 5.59 -5.27 -15.06
N ASN A 122 6.81 -5.50 -14.60
CA ASN A 122 7.08 -5.90 -13.22
C ASN A 122 6.47 -4.93 -12.19
N PHE A 123 6.55 -3.61 -12.44
CA PHE A 123 5.89 -2.62 -11.59
C PHE A 123 4.36 -2.74 -11.62
N VAL A 124 3.77 -2.69 -12.81
CA VAL A 124 2.30 -2.72 -12.95
C VAL A 124 1.73 -4.03 -12.42
N GLN A 125 2.36 -5.17 -12.71
CA GLN A 125 1.95 -6.49 -12.21
C GLN A 125 1.96 -6.55 -10.68
N THR A 126 3.02 -6.04 -10.05
CA THR A 126 3.17 -6.04 -8.59
C THR A 126 2.13 -5.13 -7.93
N LEU A 127 2.01 -3.89 -8.42
CA LEU A 127 1.13 -2.88 -7.82
C LEU A 127 -0.34 -3.20 -8.07
N SER A 128 -0.69 -3.62 -9.29
CA SER A 128 -2.05 -4.07 -9.62
C SER A 128 -2.42 -5.35 -8.86
N GLY A 129 -1.47 -6.27 -8.66
CA GLY A 129 -1.68 -7.47 -7.84
C GLY A 129 -2.08 -7.13 -6.39
N VAL A 130 -1.35 -6.20 -5.77
CA VAL A 130 -1.68 -5.72 -4.41
C VAL A 130 -3.01 -4.95 -4.39
N ALA A 131 -3.25 -4.05 -5.33
CA ALA A 131 -4.51 -3.31 -5.41
C ALA A 131 -5.72 -4.26 -5.59
N THR A 132 -5.56 -5.31 -6.40
CA THR A 132 -6.57 -6.35 -6.62
C THR A 132 -6.88 -7.11 -5.35
N GLU A 133 -5.85 -7.55 -4.62
CA GLU A 133 -6.04 -8.27 -3.36
C GLU A 133 -6.69 -7.39 -2.29
N VAL A 134 -6.31 -6.12 -2.21
CA VAL A 134 -6.93 -5.14 -1.29
C VAL A 134 -8.41 -4.96 -1.62
N SER A 135 -8.78 -4.80 -2.89
CA SER A 135 -10.18 -4.66 -3.30
C SER A 135 -11.01 -5.88 -2.92
N ARG A 136 -10.43 -7.08 -2.98
CA ARG A 136 -11.08 -8.31 -2.54
C ARG A 136 -11.40 -8.33 -1.05
N TYR A 137 -10.51 -7.80 -0.20
CA TYR A 137 -10.76 -7.62 1.23
C TYR A 137 -11.80 -6.52 1.49
N VAL A 138 -11.70 -5.38 0.81
CA VAL A 138 -12.63 -4.26 0.96
C VAL A 138 -14.06 -4.67 0.59
N ALA A 139 -14.24 -5.49 -0.44
CA ALA A 139 -15.55 -5.98 -0.84
C ALA A 139 -16.27 -6.79 0.27
N LEU A 140 -15.52 -7.49 1.13
CA LEU A 140 -16.09 -8.23 2.26
C LEU A 140 -16.55 -7.32 3.41
N LEU A 141 -16.10 -6.06 3.43
CA LEU A 141 -16.49 -5.06 4.42
C LEU A 141 -17.75 -4.28 4.00
N ASP A 142 -18.31 -4.52 2.81
CA ASP A 142 -19.48 -3.78 2.32
C ASP A 142 -20.66 -3.84 3.30
N GLY A 143 -21.28 -2.69 3.56
CA GLY A 143 -22.35 -2.55 4.56
C GLY A 143 -21.90 -2.52 6.02
N THR A 144 -20.60 -2.47 6.33
CA THR A 144 -20.09 -2.11 7.67
C THR A 144 -19.49 -0.70 7.65
N HIS A 145 -19.18 -0.15 8.83
CA HIS A 145 -18.41 1.10 8.94
C HIS A 145 -16.91 0.87 9.13
N THR A 146 -16.46 -0.39 9.15
CA THR A 146 -15.07 -0.75 9.40
C THR A 146 -14.22 -0.48 8.16
N GLN A 147 -13.07 0.18 8.36
CA GLN A 147 -12.11 0.45 7.30
C GLN A 147 -10.93 -0.54 7.33
N LEU A 148 -10.56 -1.07 6.17
CA LEU A 148 -9.36 -1.89 6.01
C LEU A 148 -8.11 -1.01 6.06
N LEU A 149 -7.12 -1.38 6.87
CA LEU A 149 -5.82 -0.72 6.94
C LEU A 149 -4.68 -1.66 6.51
N ASP A 150 -3.62 -1.07 5.96
CA ASP A 150 -2.36 -1.75 5.73
C ASP A 150 -1.46 -1.80 6.98
N THR A 151 -0.20 -2.20 6.81
CA THR A 151 0.80 -2.20 7.89
C THR A 151 2.17 -1.75 7.36
N ARG A 152 3.18 -1.77 8.23
CA ARG A 152 4.60 -1.64 7.84
C ARG A 152 5.24 -2.97 7.38
N LYS A 153 4.48 -4.07 7.32
CA LYS A 153 4.93 -5.37 6.80
C LYS A 153 4.86 -5.32 5.27
N THR A 154 5.83 -4.65 4.65
CA THR A 154 5.88 -4.39 3.21
C THR A 154 7.13 -5.01 2.58
N LEU A 155 7.09 -5.30 1.28
CA LEU A 155 8.31 -5.65 0.54
C LEU A 155 9.38 -4.53 0.69
N PRO A 156 10.65 -4.88 0.98
CA PRO A 156 11.73 -3.89 1.12
C PRO A 156 11.86 -3.00 -0.12
N GLY A 157 12.03 -1.69 0.09
CA GLY A 157 12.15 -0.71 -1.00
C GLY A 157 10.82 -0.23 -1.61
N LEU A 158 9.74 -1.01 -1.50
CA LEU A 158 8.46 -0.70 -2.16
C LEU A 158 7.40 -0.10 -1.23
N ARG A 159 7.76 0.33 -0.01
CA ARG A 159 6.77 0.74 1.01
C ARG A 159 5.76 1.78 0.51
N ALA A 160 6.22 2.91 -0.04
CA ALA A 160 5.31 3.95 -0.52
C ALA A 160 4.47 3.47 -1.71
N ALA A 161 5.08 2.69 -2.63
CA ALA A 161 4.38 2.12 -3.77
C ALA A 161 3.27 1.12 -3.35
N LEU A 162 3.54 0.25 -2.38
CA LEU A 162 2.55 -0.70 -1.88
C LEU A 162 1.43 -0.01 -1.07
N LYS A 163 1.75 1.03 -0.29
CA LYS A 163 0.75 1.89 0.35
C LYS A 163 -0.14 2.61 -0.68
N TYR A 164 0.45 3.01 -1.81
CA TYR A 164 -0.31 3.59 -2.92
C TYR A 164 -1.23 2.55 -3.59
N ALA A 165 -0.76 1.34 -3.79
CA ALA A 165 -1.59 0.24 -4.29
C ALA A 165 -2.74 -0.11 -3.35
N VAL A 166 -2.54 -0.05 -2.03
CA VAL A 166 -3.62 -0.19 -1.04
C VAL A 166 -4.70 0.87 -1.25
N LEU A 167 -4.33 2.14 -1.45
CA LEU A 167 -5.32 3.18 -1.75
C LEU A 167 -6.08 2.90 -3.04
N CYS A 168 -5.39 2.45 -4.10
CA CYS A 168 -6.02 2.12 -5.38
C CYS A 168 -7.02 0.96 -5.24
N GLY A 169 -6.74 -0.01 -4.37
CA GLY A 169 -7.65 -1.11 -4.04
C GLY A 169 -8.80 -0.72 -3.10
N GLY A 170 -8.88 0.53 -2.62
CA GLY A 170 -9.92 1.01 -1.72
C GLY A 170 -9.64 0.85 -0.23
N GLY A 171 -8.44 0.39 0.14
CA GLY A 171 -8.00 0.33 1.54
C GLY A 171 -7.52 1.70 2.06
N GLY A 172 -7.34 1.80 3.38
CA GLY A 172 -6.72 2.93 4.05
C GLY A 172 -5.26 2.66 4.42
N ASN A 173 -4.50 3.73 4.61
CA ASN A 173 -3.12 3.64 5.08
C ASN A 173 -3.05 3.81 6.60
N HIS A 174 -2.53 2.80 7.30
CA HIS A 174 -1.93 3.01 8.61
C HIS A 174 -0.72 3.97 8.47
N ARG A 175 -0.03 4.27 9.56
CA ARG A 175 1.16 5.15 9.54
C ARG A 175 2.14 4.77 8.42
N LEU A 176 2.68 5.79 7.75
CA LEU A 176 3.61 5.63 6.64
C LEU A 176 4.96 5.06 7.12
N GLY A 177 5.37 5.36 8.35
CA GLY A 177 6.64 4.93 8.90
C GLY A 177 6.71 5.00 10.42
N LEU A 178 7.91 5.28 10.93
CA LEU A 178 8.15 5.47 12.36
C LEU A 178 8.10 6.96 12.77
N SER A 179 7.89 7.85 11.80
CA SER A 179 8.03 9.31 11.95
C SER A 179 6.69 10.03 12.17
N ASP A 180 5.58 9.41 11.79
CA ASP A 180 4.27 10.05 11.58
C ASP A 180 3.17 9.58 12.54
N ALA A 181 3.43 8.57 13.38
CA ALA A 181 2.55 8.15 14.47
C ALA A 181 3.30 7.31 15.51
N PHE A 182 2.91 7.45 16.78
CA PHE A 182 3.34 6.50 17.81
C PHE A 182 2.54 5.21 17.72
N LEU A 183 3.23 4.08 17.88
CA LEU A 183 2.61 2.78 18.15
C LEU A 183 3.33 2.19 19.36
N ILE A 184 2.73 2.39 20.53
CA ILE A 184 3.20 1.88 21.81
C ILE A 184 2.83 0.39 21.86
N LYS A 185 3.80 -0.44 22.25
CA LYS A 185 3.69 -1.90 22.37
C LYS A 185 4.21 -2.32 23.73
N GLU A 186 4.06 -3.58 24.09
CA GLU A 186 4.55 -4.18 25.33
C GLU A 186 5.98 -3.72 25.72
N ASN A 187 6.95 -3.83 24.79
CA ASN A 187 8.34 -3.40 25.03
C ASN A 187 8.47 -1.92 25.45
N HIS A 188 7.65 -1.05 24.90
CA HIS A 188 7.64 0.38 25.23
C HIS A 188 6.97 0.63 26.59
N ILE A 189 5.93 -0.13 26.91
CA ILE A 189 5.21 -0.08 28.19
C ILE A 189 6.17 -0.49 29.31
N ILE A 190 6.87 -1.61 29.14
CA ILE A 190 7.89 -2.09 30.09
C ILE A 190 8.97 -1.03 30.29
N ALA A 191 9.50 -0.45 29.20
CA ALA A 191 10.54 0.57 29.29
C ALA A 191 10.07 1.89 29.92
N SER A 192 8.78 2.19 29.83
CA SER A 192 8.18 3.42 30.38
C SER A 192 7.59 3.25 31.78
N GLY A 193 7.42 2.01 32.24
CA GLY A 193 6.87 1.64 33.54
C GLY A 193 5.36 1.35 33.54
N SER A 194 4.57 2.00 32.67
CA SER A 194 3.13 1.77 32.51
C SER A 194 2.59 2.33 31.20
N ILE A 195 1.39 1.90 30.79
CA ILE A 195 0.67 2.45 29.63
C ILE A 195 0.48 3.96 29.79
N LYS A 196 0.01 4.39 30.96
CA LYS A 196 -0.22 5.80 31.27
C LYS A 196 1.04 6.66 31.06
N GLN A 197 2.17 6.23 31.64
CA GLN A 197 3.44 6.95 31.50
C GLN A 197 3.93 6.99 30.05
N ALA A 198 3.75 5.91 29.30
CA ALA A 198 4.13 5.86 27.89
C ALA A 198 3.30 6.84 27.04
N VAL A 199 1.98 6.88 27.24
CA VAL A 199 1.06 7.79 26.53
C VAL A 199 1.31 9.25 26.91
N GLU A 200 1.43 9.57 28.20
CA GLU A 200 1.74 10.93 28.66
C GLU A 200 3.06 11.45 28.07
N LYS A 201 4.09 10.59 28.03
CA LYS A 201 5.38 10.92 27.43
C LYS A 201 5.29 11.12 25.92
N ALA A 202 4.51 10.30 25.22
CA ALA A 202 4.28 10.46 23.79
C ALA A 202 3.64 11.83 23.48
N PHE A 203 2.59 12.20 24.21
CA PHE A 203 1.94 13.50 24.07
C PHE A 203 2.83 14.68 24.42
N TRP A 204 3.74 14.53 25.39
CA TRP A 204 4.69 15.59 25.73
C TRP A 204 5.76 15.78 24.64
N LEU A 205 6.21 14.69 23.99
CA LEU A 205 7.24 14.73 22.96
C LEU A 205 6.72 15.29 21.64
N ARG A 206 5.52 14.87 21.22
CA ARG A 206 4.90 15.24 19.95
C ARG A 206 3.39 15.28 20.13
N ASP A 207 2.83 16.48 20.15
CA ASP A 207 1.39 16.72 20.33
C ASP A 207 0.64 16.91 19.00
N ASP A 208 1.34 16.72 17.89
CA ASP A 208 0.89 16.90 16.52
C ASP A 208 0.60 15.58 15.78
N VAL A 209 0.97 14.43 16.38
CA VAL A 209 0.78 13.09 15.81
C VAL A 209 -0.10 12.21 16.69
N PRO A 210 -0.82 11.22 16.11
CA PRO A 210 -1.65 10.31 16.88
C PRO A 210 -0.82 9.36 17.76
N VAL A 211 -1.39 9.01 18.90
CA VAL A 211 -0.85 7.99 19.81
C VAL A 211 -1.73 6.74 19.78
N GLU A 212 -1.15 5.66 19.27
CA GLU A 212 -1.77 4.34 19.27
C GLU A 212 -1.12 3.41 20.30
N VAL A 213 -1.93 2.61 20.99
CA VAL A 213 -1.46 1.61 21.97
C VAL A 213 -1.96 0.23 21.56
N GLU A 214 -1.03 -0.71 21.40
CA GLU A 214 -1.31 -2.14 21.24
C GLU A 214 -1.58 -2.76 22.62
N VAL A 215 -2.69 -3.48 22.73
CA VAL A 215 -3.14 -4.15 23.96
C VAL A 215 -3.48 -5.61 23.68
N GLU A 216 -3.24 -6.47 24.67
CA GLU A 216 -3.49 -7.92 24.62
C GLU A 216 -4.61 -8.35 25.58
N SER A 217 -5.15 -7.42 26.38
CA SER A 217 -6.25 -7.70 27.32
C SER A 217 -7.22 -6.54 27.51
N LEU A 218 -8.43 -6.84 28.00
CA LEU A 218 -9.44 -5.82 28.33
C LEU A 218 -9.02 -4.90 29.49
N ASP A 219 -8.13 -5.35 30.37
CA ASP A 219 -7.60 -4.49 31.42
C ASP A 219 -6.64 -3.43 30.84
N GLU A 220 -5.76 -3.85 29.92
CA GLU A 220 -4.89 -2.93 29.19
C GLU A 220 -5.67 -1.95 28.30
N LEU A 221 -6.74 -2.42 27.66
CA LEU A 221 -7.69 -1.55 26.95
C LEU A 221 -8.20 -0.44 27.88
N ARG A 222 -8.68 -0.79 29.07
CA ARG A 222 -9.15 0.19 30.06
C ARG A 222 -8.04 1.18 30.43
N GLN A 223 -6.83 0.70 30.69
CA GLN A 223 -5.69 1.56 31.00
C GLN A 223 -5.33 2.52 29.85
N ALA A 224 -5.35 2.05 28.60
CA ALA A 224 -5.07 2.85 27.42
C ALA A 224 -6.15 3.91 27.17
N LEU A 225 -7.43 3.55 27.39
CA LEU A 225 -8.54 4.49 27.31
C LEU A 225 -8.45 5.58 28.40
N ASP A 226 -8.13 5.20 29.64
CA ASP A 226 -8.00 6.15 30.75
C ASP A 226 -6.76 7.04 30.61
N ALA A 227 -5.72 6.57 29.91
CA ALA A 227 -4.55 7.35 29.53
C ALA A 227 -4.82 8.33 28.37
N GLY A 228 -5.95 8.16 27.66
CA GLY A 228 -6.36 9.04 26.56
C GLY A 228 -5.70 8.72 25.22
N ALA A 229 -5.33 7.47 24.96
CA ALA A 229 -4.84 7.05 23.65
C ALA A 229 -5.87 7.38 22.54
N ASP A 230 -5.38 7.84 21.37
CA ASP A 230 -6.25 8.20 20.24
C ASP A 230 -6.82 6.93 19.55
N ILE A 231 -5.99 5.89 19.46
CA ILE A 231 -6.27 4.62 18.80
C ILE A 231 -5.80 3.48 19.71
N ILE A 232 -6.56 2.39 19.79
CA ILE A 232 -6.19 1.20 20.55
C ILE A 232 -6.27 -0.01 19.62
N MET A 233 -5.14 -0.68 19.44
CA MET A 233 -5.00 -1.88 18.65
C MET A 233 -5.22 -3.11 19.54
N LEU A 234 -6.24 -3.90 19.22
CA LEU A 234 -6.59 -5.15 19.88
C LEU A 234 -5.80 -6.29 19.23
N ASP A 235 -4.70 -6.72 19.84
CA ASP A 235 -3.85 -7.79 19.28
C ASP A 235 -4.36 -9.17 19.70
N ASN A 236 -4.77 -9.97 18.71
CA ASN A 236 -5.24 -11.36 18.87
C ASN A 236 -6.41 -11.56 19.86
N PHE A 237 -7.28 -10.55 20.00
CA PHE A 237 -8.52 -10.69 20.78
C PHE A 237 -9.47 -11.71 20.16
N SER A 238 -10.19 -12.46 21.00
CA SER A 238 -11.32 -13.27 20.56
C SER A 238 -12.51 -12.39 20.14
N LEU A 239 -13.43 -12.92 19.34
CA LEU A 239 -14.62 -12.19 18.90
C LEU A 239 -15.44 -11.65 20.09
N GLU A 240 -15.55 -12.43 21.17
CA GLU A 240 -16.23 -12.01 22.40
C GLU A 240 -15.52 -10.82 23.07
N GLN A 241 -14.18 -10.88 23.14
CA GLN A 241 -13.40 -9.78 23.72
C GLN A 241 -13.49 -8.52 22.86
N ILE A 242 -13.56 -8.64 21.53
CA ILE A 242 -13.74 -7.48 20.63
C ILE A 242 -15.10 -6.81 20.87
N LEU A 243 -16.18 -7.58 20.98
CA LEU A 243 -17.51 -7.04 21.31
C LEU A 243 -17.52 -6.31 22.67
N GLN A 244 -16.84 -6.89 23.68
CA GLN A 244 -16.67 -6.25 24.98
C GLN A 244 -15.84 -4.96 24.88
N ALA A 245 -14.78 -4.97 24.06
CA ALA A 245 -13.94 -3.80 23.82
C ALA A 245 -14.73 -2.66 23.18
N VAL A 246 -15.50 -2.94 22.13
CA VAL A 246 -16.38 -1.96 21.47
C VAL A 246 -17.37 -1.36 22.48
N ALA A 247 -18.00 -2.20 23.31
CA ALA A 247 -18.95 -1.75 24.33
C ALA A 247 -18.31 -0.88 25.42
N GLN A 248 -17.06 -1.15 25.81
CA GLN A 248 -16.31 -0.38 26.82
C GLN A 248 -15.75 0.94 26.27
N THR A 249 -15.38 0.97 24.99
CA THR A 249 -14.72 2.14 24.39
C THR A 249 -15.65 3.33 24.27
N GLN A 250 -16.93 3.12 23.95
CA GLN A 250 -17.96 4.18 23.89
C GLN A 250 -17.53 5.44 23.12
N GLY A 251 -16.74 5.27 22.05
CA GLY A 251 -16.21 6.36 21.23
C GLY A 251 -15.10 7.21 21.87
N ARG A 252 -14.54 6.81 23.02
CA ARG A 252 -13.40 7.49 23.67
C ARG A 252 -12.11 7.39 22.86
N ALA A 253 -11.92 6.29 22.13
CA ALA A 253 -10.81 6.03 21.22
C ALA A 253 -11.33 5.30 19.97
N GLN A 254 -10.51 5.24 18.92
CA GLN A 254 -10.75 4.35 17.79
C GLN A 254 -10.20 2.96 18.09
N LEU A 255 -10.87 1.91 17.60
CA LEU A 255 -10.43 0.52 17.76
C LEU A 255 -9.93 -0.05 16.45
N GLU A 256 -8.75 -0.65 16.50
CA GLU A 256 -8.15 -1.40 15.41
C GLU A 256 -7.99 -2.86 15.81
N VAL A 257 -8.47 -3.80 15.00
CA VAL A 257 -8.19 -5.23 15.19
C VAL A 257 -6.94 -5.61 14.39
N SER A 258 -6.00 -6.27 15.06
CA SER A 258 -4.81 -6.85 14.45
C SER A 258 -4.59 -8.28 14.93
N GLY A 259 -3.95 -9.08 14.08
CA GLY A 259 -3.59 -10.47 14.39
C GLY A 259 -4.50 -11.49 13.72
N ASN A 260 -3.89 -12.45 13.00
CA ASN A 260 -4.54 -13.59 12.35
C ASN A 260 -5.82 -13.29 11.53
N VAL A 261 -5.92 -12.09 10.96
CA VAL A 261 -7.02 -11.73 10.06
C VAL A 261 -6.86 -12.43 8.72
N THR A 262 -7.88 -13.19 8.33
CA THR A 262 -8.02 -13.85 7.04
C THR A 262 -9.33 -13.39 6.40
N LEU A 263 -9.60 -13.80 5.16
CA LEU A 263 -10.86 -13.47 4.48
C LEU A 263 -12.07 -14.04 5.22
N GLU A 264 -11.90 -15.22 5.81
CA GLU A 264 -12.94 -15.96 6.52
C GLU A 264 -13.28 -15.28 7.86
N THR A 265 -12.30 -14.63 8.51
CA THR A 265 -12.49 -13.97 9.81
C THR A 265 -12.82 -12.48 9.70
N LEU A 266 -12.41 -11.83 8.60
CA LEU A 266 -12.53 -10.38 8.39
C LEU A 266 -13.96 -9.87 8.61
N ARG A 267 -14.96 -10.55 8.03
CA ARG A 267 -16.36 -10.11 8.14
C ARG A 267 -16.86 -10.14 9.57
N ASN A 268 -16.58 -11.22 10.30
CA ASN A 268 -17.00 -11.36 11.68
C ASN A 268 -16.41 -10.26 12.57
N TYR A 269 -15.14 -9.91 12.36
CA TYR A 269 -14.52 -8.78 13.06
C TYR A 269 -15.19 -7.46 12.71
N ALA A 270 -15.46 -7.19 11.44
CA ALA A 270 -16.12 -5.95 11.01
C ALA A 270 -17.53 -5.79 11.60
N GLU A 271 -18.29 -6.87 11.70
CA GLU A 271 -19.65 -6.87 12.28
C GLU A 271 -19.68 -6.59 13.79
N THR A 272 -18.55 -6.70 14.50
CA THR A 272 -18.47 -6.26 15.90
C THR A 272 -18.56 -4.75 16.06
N GLY A 273 -18.30 -4.00 14.98
CA GLY A 273 -18.35 -2.55 14.96
C GLY A 273 -17.04 -1.85 15.32
N VAL A 274 -15.90 -2.53 15.20
CA VAL A 274 -14.58 -1.88 15.27
C VAL A 274 -14.37 -0.90 14.11
N ASP A 275 -13.59 0.15 14.35
CA ASP A 275 -13.34 1.21 13.36
C ASP A 275 -12.41 0.70 12.24
N TYR A 276 -11.36 -0.06 12.60
CA TYR A 276 -10.33 -0.51 11.68
C TYR A 276 -10.00 -1.98 11.82
N ILE A 277 -9.55 -2.59 10.73
CA ILE A 277 -8.87 -3.89 10.73
C ILE A 277 -7.60 -3.77 9.90
N SER A 278 -6.44 -4.03 10.49
CA SER A 278 -5.18 -4.04 9.74
C SER A 278 -4.75 -5.43 9.31
N VAL A 279 -4.37 -5.55 8.04
CA VAL A 279 -4.02 -6.85 7.43
C VAL A 279 -2.63 -6.78 6.83
N GLY A 280 -1.67 -7.38 7.52
CA GLY A 280 -0.28 -7.43 7.03
C GLY A 280 -0.09 -8.26 5.75
N ALA A 281 -1.00 -9.18 5.45
CA ALA A 281 -0.94 -10.02 4.25
C ALA A 281 -1.02 -9.21 2.95
N LEU A 282 -1.72 -8.07 2.97
CA LEU A 282 -1.95 -7.21 1.80
C LEU A 282 -0.66 -6.72 1.13
N THR A 283 0.40 -6.51 1.93
CA THR A 283 1.63 -5.87 1.46
C THR A 283 2.90 -6.70 1.68
N LYS A 284 2.84 -7.77 2.48
CA LYS A 284 3.98 -8.70 2.69
C LYS A 284 3.97 -9.87 1.70
N HIS A 285 2.82 -10.14 1.09
CA HIS A 285 2.65 -11.13 0.03
C HIS A 285 2.27 -10.40 -1.25
N VAL A 286 2.63 -11.00 -2.39
CA VAL A 286 2.26 -10.49 -3.71
C VAL A 286 1.86 -11.67 -4.57
N GLN A 287 0.64 -11.61 -5.09
CA GLN A 287 0.23 -12.35 -6.26
C GLN A 287 0.18 -11.35 -7.42
N ALA A 288 1.19 -11.40 -8.27
CA ALA A 288 1.35 -10.45 -9.36
C ALA A 288 0.24 -10.66 -10.41
N LEU A 289 -0.31 -9.55 -10.92
CA LEU A 289 -1.34 -9.61 -11.96
C LEU A 289 -0.75 -10.15 -13.27
N ASP A 290 -1.43 -11.05 -13.97
CA ASP A 290 -0.98 -11.58 -15.25
C ASP A 290 -1.17 -10.55 -16.38
N LEU A 291 -0.06 -10.07 -16.94
CA LEU A 291 0.00 -9.03 -17.96
C LEU A 291 0.86 -9.49 -19.14
N SER A 292 0.56 -8.96 -20.32
CA SER A 292 1.29 -9.25 -21.54
C SER A 292 1.42 -8.00 -22.40
N MET A 293 2.63 -7.64 -22.78
CA MET A 293 2.87 -6.72 -23.89
C MET A 293 2.78 -7.51 -25.19
N ARG A 294 2.12 -6.93 -26.20
CA ARG A 294 1.93 -7.53 -27.54
C ARG A 294 2.31 -6.50 -28.59
N PHE A 295 3.34 -6.81 -29.37
CA PHE A 295 3.72 -6.04 -30.55
C PHE A 295 2.72 -6.25 -31.69
N ARG A 296 2.46 -5.21 -32.47
CA ARG A 296 1.60 -5.24 -33.65
C ARG A 296 2.38 -4.95 -34.93
#